data_AF-A0A5N7DV76-F1
#
_entry.id   AF-A0A5N7DV76-F1
#
_cell.length_a   1.000
_cell.length_b   1.000
_cell.length_c   1.000
_cell.angle_alpha   90.00
_cell.angle_beta   90.00
_cell.angle_gamma   90.00
#
_symmetry.space_group_name_H-M   'P 1'
#
loop_
_entity.id
_entity.type
_entity.pdbx_description
1 polymer ?
#
loop_
_entity_poly.entity_id
_entity_poly.type
_entity_poly.pdbx_seq_one_letter_code
_entity_poly.pdbx_strand_id
1 'polypeptide(L)'
;MPTSRYFAQAPAFPTDTPVASLLSISLQGLQNGSSTEWQKLFNACREWGFFRIDLRDSHDRTTLLQGCGEDVRSHYRTLRSGPATLDRYACDAPRDLTGYKSMGRLETDDGKTDHMHLYSINQDSIPGNYPPRTNAGPIEPKRSQLQAFI
;
A
#
# COMPACT_ATOMS: atom_id res chain seq x y z
N MET A 1 -1.86 5.21 5.87
CA MET A 1 -2.34 6.51 5.34
C MET A 1 -1.56 7.63 6.02
N PRO A 2 -1.12 8.68 5.30
CA PRO A 2 -0.55 9.86 5.95
C PRO A 2 -1.61 10.41 6.91
N THR A 3 -1.28 10.54 8.19
CA THR A 3 -2.17 11.19 9.14
C THR A 3 -2.29 12.68 8.80
N SER A 4 -3.32 13.37 9.30
CA SER A 4 -3.46 14.83 9.11
C SER A 4 -2.18 15.60 9.48
N ARG A 5 -1.38 15.06 10.42
CA ARG A 5 -0.06 15.58 10.79
C ARG A 5 0.96 15.57 9.64
N TYR A 6 0.96 14.56 8.78
CA TYR A 6 1.86 14.51 7.63
C TYR A 6 1.38 15.44 6.51
N PHE A 7 0.07 15.53 6.28
CA PHE A 7 -0.49 16.49 5.32
C PHE A 7 -0.21 17.94 5.72
N ALA A 8 -0.26 18.26 7.02
CA ALA A 8 0.08 19.59 7.51
C ALA A 8 1.55 19.99 7.32
N GLN A 9 2.45 19.03 7.08
CA GLN A 9 3.86 19.30 6.78
C GLN A 9 4.12 19.50 5.28
N ALA A 10 3.17 19.13 4.42
CA ALA A 10 3.27 19.35 2.99
C ALA A 10 2.81 20.78 2.64
N PRO A 11 3.40 21.41 1.61
CA PRO A 11 2.89 22.69 1.11
C PRO A 11 1.44 22.53 0.63
N ALA A 12 0.67 23.62 0.72
CA ALA A 12 -0.68 23.64 0.19
C ALA A 12 -0.67 23.41 -1.33
N PHE A 13 -1.69 22.71 -1.85
CA PHE A 13 -1.86 22.57 -3.29
C PHE A 13 -2.20 23.92 -3.93
N PRO A 14 -1.72 24.19 -5.15
CA PRO A 14 -2.10 25.39 -5.90
C PRO A 14 -3.61 25.44 -6.13
N THR A 15 -4.20 26.63 -5.97
CA THR A 15 -5.66 26.83 -6.07
C THR A 15 -6.22 26.67 -7.48
N ASP A 16 -5.36 26.76 -8.49
CA ASP A 16 -5.66 26.65 -9.91
C ASP A 16 -5.46 25.22 -10.47
N THR A 17 -5.14 24.26 -9.59
CA THR A 17 -4.95 22.86 -10.01
C THR A 17 -6.28 22.26 -10.45
N PRO A 18 -6.41 21.74 -11.69
CA PRO A 18 -7.60 21.01 -12.10
C PRO A 18 -7.81 19.78 -11.22
N VAL A 19 -9.00 19.64 -10.62
CA VAL A 19 -9.34 18.51 -9.76
C VAL A 19 -10.31 17.60 -10.50
N ALA A 20 -9.93 16.34 -10.70
CA ALA A 20 -10.85 15.31 -11.14
C ALA A 20 -11.67 14.80 -9.95
N SER A 21 -13.00 14.78 -10.09
CA SER A 21 -13.87 14.21 -9.06
C SER A 21 -13.79 12.68 -9.10
N LEU A 22 -13.16 12.09 -8.09
CA LEU A 22 -13.13 10.65 -7.91
C LEU A 22 -14.38 10.19 -7.16
N LEU A 23 -15.09 9.19 -7.69
CA LEU A 23 -16.23 8.58 -7.02
C LEU A 23 -15.80 8.02 -5.66
N SER A 24 -16.54 8.42 -4.61
CA SER A 24 -16.32 7.97 -3.24
C SER A 24 -17.47 7.06 -2.82
N ILE A 25 -17.15 5.88 -2.30
CA ILE A 25 -18.11 4.84 -1.89
C ILE A 25 -17.91 4.56 -0.40
N SER A 26 -18.98 4.51 0.38
CA SER A 26 -18.92 4.25 1.83
C SER A 26 -18.71 2.77 2.12
N LEU A 27 -17.62 2.43 2.83
CA LEU A 27 -17.42 1.05 3.30
C LEU A 27 -18.55 0.60 4.24
N GLN A 28 -18.95 1.48 5.16
CA GLN A 28 -20.05 1.19 6.10
C GLN A 28 -21.36 0.93 5.34
N GLY A 29 -21.64 1.72 4.29
CA GLY A 29 -22.82 1.52 3.46
C GLY A 29 -22.80 0.17 2.73
N LEU A 30 -21.64 -0.25 2.22
CA LEU A 30 -21.48 -1.59 1.62
C LEU A 30 -21.71 -2.71 2.65
N GLN A 31 -21.09 -2.59 3.84
CA GLN A 31 -21.24 -3.56 4.94
C GLN A 31 -22.69 -3.68 5.41
N ASN A 32 -23.45 -2.58 5.39
CA ASN A 32 -24.87 -2.54 5.75
C ASN A 32 -25.81 -2.94 4.60
N GLY A 33 -25.28 -3.39 3.45
CA GLY A 33 -26.10 -3.84 2.32
C GLY A 33 -26.81 -2.72 1.56
N SER A 34 -26.30 -1.48 1.60
CA SER A 34 -26.87 -0.35 0.84
C SER A 34 -26.83 -0.62 -0.66
N SER A 35 -27.99 -0.83 -1.26
CA SER A 35 -28.12 -1.02 -2.71
C SER A 35 -27.52 0.13 -3.52
N THR A 36 -27.59 1.35 -3.00
CA THR A 36 -27.02 2.55 -3.62
C THR A 36 -25.49 2.47 -3.68
N GLU A 37 -24.82 2.08 -2.59
CA GLU A 37 -23.36 1.96 -2.56
C GLU A 37 -22.88 0.78 -3.41
N TRP A 38 -23.61 -0.34 -3.40
CA TRP A 38 -23.33 -1.47 -4.27
C TRP A 38 -23.47 -1.12 -5.76
N GLN A 39 -24.50 -0.35 -6.13
CA GLN A 39 -24.66 0.11 -7.52
C GLN A 39 -23.52 1.05 -7.94
N LYS A 40 -23.11 1.97 -7.06
CA LYS A 40 -21.94 2.83 -7.29
C LYS A 40 -20.68 2.01 -7.53
N LEU A 41 -20.43 1.01 -6.69
CA LEU A 41 -19.29 0.10 -6.82
C LEU A 41 -19.31 -0.63 -8.17
N PHE A 42 -20.44 -1.25 -8.50
CA PHE A 42 -20.59 -1.98 -9.75
C PHE A 42 -20.35 -1.09 -10.98
N ASN A 43 -20.94 0.12 -11.00
CA ASN A 43 -20.75 1.06 -12.10
C ASN A 43 -19.30 1.54 -12.18
N ALA A 44 -18.67 1.84 -11.04
CA ALA A 44 -17.28 2.29 -11.00
C ALA A 44 -16.31 1.23 -11.54
N CYS A 45 -16.50 -0.03 -11.17
CA CYS A 45 -15.72 -1.15 -11.71
C CYS A 45 -15.86 -1.28 -13.22
N ARG A 46 -17.05 -1.00 -13.78
CA ARG A 46 -17.33 -1.13 -15.21
C ARG A 46 -16.87 0.05 -16.05
N GLU A 47 -17.01 1.27 -15.53
CA GLU A 47 -16.76 2.50 -16.27
C GLU A 47 -15.33 3.00 -16.11
N TRP A 48 -14.82 2.98 -14.88
CA TRP A 48 -13.56 3.66 -14.53
C TRP A 48 -12.46 2.67 -14.14
N GLY A 49 -12.82 1.54 -13.53
CA GLY A 49 -11.87 0.56 -12.98
C GLY A 49 -11.18 1.00 -11.68
N PHE A 50 -11.47 2.21 -11.18
CA PHE A 50 -10.96 2.73 -9.91
C PHE A 50 -11.99 3.63 -9.22
N PHE A 51 -11.91 3.70 -7.89
CA PHE A 51 -12.78 4.49 -7.02
C PHE A 51 -12.10 4.65 -5.66
N ARG A 52 -12.62 5.58 -4.83
CA ARG A 52 -12.18 5.72 -3.44
C ARG A 52 -13.17 5.02 -2.50
N ILE A 53 -12.66 4.14 -1.64
CA ILE A 53 -13.43 3.64 -0.50
C ILE A 53 -13.26 4.62 0.68
N ASP A 54 -14.38 5.09 1.21
CA ASP A 54 -14.46 5.93 2.38
C ASP A 54 -14.58 5.08 3.65
N LEU A 55 -13.57 5.19 4.50
CA LEU A 55 -13.45 4.47 5.77
C LEU A 55 -13.92 5.31 6.97
N ARG A 56 -14.38 6.56 6.79
CA ARG A 56 -14.59 7.50 7.90
C ARG A 56 -15.63 7.04 8.92
N ASP A 57 -16.62 6.26 8.50
CA ASP A 57 -17.74 5.81 9.33
C ASP A 57 -17.72 4.31 9.65
N SER A 58 -16.66 3.58 9.27
CA SER A 58 -16.55 2.15 9.58
C SER A 58 -15.99 1.91 10.98
N HIS A 59 -16.44 0.83 11.62
CA HIS A 59 -15.87 0.37 12.90
C HIS A 59 -14.38 0.00 12.74
N ASP A 60 -14.02 -0.54 11.58
CA ASP A 60 -12.66 -0.98 11.22
C ASP A 60 -11.70 0.18 10.96
N ARG A 61 -12.20 1.42 10.89
CA ARG A 61 -11.40 2.63 10.59
C ARG A 61 -10.16 2.73 11.44
N THR A 62 -10.32 2.60 12.76
CA THR A 62 -9.22 2.82 13.70
C THR A 62 -8.14 1.77 13.51
N THR A 63 -8.53 0.49 13.41
CA THR A 63 -7.62 -0.64 13.17
C THR A 63 -6.88 -0.49 11.85
N LEU A 64 -7.59 -0.25 10.75
CA LEU A 64 -7.02 -0.11 9.42
C LEU A 64 -6.10 1.11 9.30
N LEU A 65 -6.50 2.26 9.85
CA LEU A 65 -5.70 3.48 9.76
C LEU A 65 -4.48 3.46 10.69
N GLN A 66 -4.59 2.90 11.89
CA GLN A 66 -3.46 2.79 12.83
C GLN A 66 -2.42 1.79 12.34
N GLY A 67 -2.84 0.57 11.95
CA GLY A 67 -1.93 -0.45 11.39
C GLY A 67 -1.19 0.08 10.16
N CYS A 68 -1.93 0.67 9.21
CA CYS A 68 -1.34 1.25 8.00
C CYS A 68 -0.35 2.40 8.29
N GLY A 69 -0.57 3.19 9.36
CA GLY A 69 0.35 4.26 9.74
C GLY A 69 1.72 3.76 10.23
N GLU A 70 1.73 2.67 10.99
CA GLU A 70 2.95 2.05 11.50
C GLU A 70 3.71 1.27 10.42
N ASP A 71 2.98 0.62 9.51
CA ASP A 71 3.54 -0.14 8.40
C ASP A 71 4.22 0.77 7.39
N VAL A 72 3.56 1.86 7.00
CA VAL A 72 4.15 2.89 6.14
C VAL A 72 5.45 3.44 6.74
N ARG A 73 5.48 3.68 8.06
CA ARG A 73 6.70 4.13 8.74
C ARG A 73 7.81 3.10 8.70
N SER A 74 7.51 1.83 8.94
CA SER A 74 8.48 0.75 8.83
C SER A 74 9.02 0.62 7.41
N HIS A 75 8.15 0.72 6.40
CA HIS A 75 8.54 0.69 4.99
C HIS A 75 9.49 1.84 4.64
N TYR A 76 9.17 3.08 5.04
CA TYR A 76 10.06 4.24 4.86
C TYR A 76 11.42 4.04 5.53
N ARG A 77 11.46 3.45 6.74
CA ARG A 77 12.73 3.15 7.44
C ARG A 77 13.54 2.10 6.69
N THR A 78 12.90 1.06 6.17
CA THR A 78 13.54 0.03 5.35
C THR A 78 14.20 0.65 4.13
N LEU A 79 13.47 1.42 3.34
CA LEU A 79 14.00 2.05 2.13
C LEU A 79 15.15 3.04 2.42
N ARG A 80 15.17 3.66 3.60
CA ARG A 80 16.25 4.56 4.06
C ARG A 80 17.50 3.83 4.58
N SER A 81 17.49 2.50 4.67
CA SER A 81 18.66 1.72 5.12
C SER A 81 19.78 1.67 4.08
N GLY A 82 19.51 2.13 2.85
CA GLY A 82 20.47 2.27 1.76
C GLY A 82 20.63 1.00 0.91
N PRO A 83 21.14 1.13 -0.33
CA PRO A 83 21.21 0.03 -1.29
C PRO A 83 21.98 -1.18 -0.80
N ALA A 84 23.18 -0.99 -0.21
CA ALA A 84 24.03 -2.09 0.26
C ALA A 84 23.34 -2.99 1.31
N THR A 85 22.47 -2.42 2.15
CA THR A 85 21.68 -3.21 3.10
C THR A 85 20.53 -3.93 2.40
N LEU A 86 19.84 -3.24 1.51
CA LEU A 86 18.64 -3.73 0.84
C LEU A 86 18.92 -4.80 -0.21
N ASP A 87 20.09 -4.76 -0.86
CA ASP A 87 20.51 -5.75 -1.85
C ASP A 87 20.66 -7.15 -1.24
N ARG A 88 20.91 -7.27 0.07
CA ARG A 88 20.88 -8.55 0.80
C ARG A 88 19.49 -9.20 0.81
N TYR A 89 18.46 -8.41 0.56
CA TYR A 89 17.07 -8.83 0.50
C TYR A 89 16.53 -8.79 -0.94
N ALA A 90 17.39 -8.72 -1.96
CA ALA A 90 16.97 -8.61 -3.36
C ALA A 90 15.99 -9.72 -3.76
N CYS A 91 14.96 -9.37 -4.52
CA CYS A 91 14.03 -10.33 -5.12
C CYS A 91 14.73 -11.13 -6.23
N ASP A 92 14.32 -12.39 -6.42
CA ASP A 92 14.79 -13.27 -7.51
C ASP A 92 13.79 -13.23 -8.68
N ALA A 93 13.64 -12.07 -9.32
CA ALA A 93 12.69 -11.91 -10.41
C ALA A 93 13.15 -12.70 -11.67
N PRO A 94 12.22 -13.36 -12.41
CA PRO A 94 10.77 -13.38 -12.20
C PRO A 94 10.28 -14.51 -11.28
N ARG A 95 11.16 -15.34 -10.71
CA ARG A 95 10.82 -16.53 -9.93
C ARG A 95 10.16 -16.19 -8.59
N ASP A 96 10.69 -15.20 -7.89
CA ASP A 96 10.19 -14.72 -6.60
C ASP A 96 10.29 -13.20 -6.53
N LEU A 97 9.14 -12.53 -6.42
CA LEU A 97 9.02 -11.08 -6.30
C LEU A 97 9.09 -10.59 -4.85
N THR A 98 9.27 -11.49 -3.88
CA THR A 98 9.41 -11.17 -2.45
C THR A 98 10.73 -10.47 -2.19
N GLY A 99 10.74 -9.47 -1.30
CA GLY A 99 11.93 -8.72 -0.92
C GLY A 99 12.10 -7.43 -1.73
N TYR A 100 13.35 -6.99 -1.84
CA TYR A 100 13.71 -5.70 -2.39
C TYR A 100 13.92 -5.73 -3.90
N LYS A 101 13.33 -4.76 -4.58
CA LYS A 101 13.60 -4.45 -5.98
C LYS A 101 14.17 -3.05 -6.08
N SER A 102 15.39 -2.96 -6.62
CA SER A 102 16.08 -1.69 -6.85
C SER A 102 15.43 -0.90 -7.98
N MET A 103 15.70 0.40 -8.01
CA MET A 103 15.31 1.28 -9.12
C MET A 103 15.87 0.77 -10.45
N GLY A 104 15.09 0.97 -11.52
CA GLY A 104 15.48 0.69 -12.89
C GLY A 104 15.51 -0.79 -13.29
N ARG A 105 14.79 -1.65 -12.54
CA ARG A 105 14.70 -3.09 -12.85
C ARG A 105 13.49 -3.44 -13.72
N LEU A 106 12.49 -2.58 -13.79
CA LEU A 106 11.33 -2.76 -14.65
C LEU A 106 11.36 -1.74 -15.77
N GLU A 107 11.06 -2.20 -16.98
CA GLU A 107 10.80 -1.35 -18.12
C GLU A 107 9.34 -0.87 -18.05
N THR A 108 9.12 0.42 -18.27
CA THR A 108 7.80 1.04 -18.40
C THR A 108 7.34 0.96 -19.86
N ASP A 109 6.04 1.15 -20.10
CA ASP A 109 5.46 1.03 -21.45
C ASP A 109 6.07 1.97 -22.50
N ASP A 110 6.77 3.02 -22.09
CA ASP A 110 7.51 3.94 -22.94
C ASP A 110 8.98 3.53 -23.20
N GLY A 111 9.37 2.31 -22.80
CA GLY A 111 10.71 1.75 -22.97
C GLY A 111 11.76 2.31 -22.01
N LYS A 112 11.36 3.15 -21.03
CA LYS A 112 12.26 3.65 -19.99
C LYS A 112 12.33 2.68 -18.82
N THR A 113 13.31 2.86 -17.97
CA THR A 113 13.39 2.12 -16.72
C THR A 113 12.65 2.87 -15.61
N ASP A 114 12.00 2.15 -14.71
CA ASP A 114 11.28 2.75 -13.60
C ASP A 114 12.19 3.55 -12.64
N HIS A 115 11.58 4.53 -11.97
CA HIS A 115 12.25 5.35 -10.94
C HIS A 115 11.73 5.04 -9.52
N MET A 116 11.55 3.76 -9.19
CA MET A 116 10.96 3.33 -7.91
C MET A 116 11.78 2.23 -7.22
N HIS A 117 11.96 2.40 -5.91
CA HIS A 117 12.31 1.31 -5.01
C HIS A 117 11.05 0.61 -4.53
N LEU A 118 11.07 -0.72 -4.51
CA LEU A 118 9.94 -1.52 -4.04
C LEU A 118 10.45 -2.55 -3.01
N TYR A 119 9.67 -2.77 -1.96
CA TYR A 119 9.88 -3.89 -1.05
C TYR A 119 8.58 -4.65 -0.88
N SER A 120 8.56 -5.91 -1.32
CA SER A 120 7.37 -6.76 -1.34
C SER A 120 7.43 -7.80 -0.23
N ILE A 121 6.27 -8.07 0.39
CA ILE A 121 6.09 -9.12 1.39
C ILE A 121 5.06 -10.09 0.84
N ASN A 122 5.38 -11.37 0.81
CA ASN A 122 4.46 -12.41 0.35
C ASN A 122 3.49 -12.79 1.48
N GLN A 123 2.19 -12.79 1.17
CA GLN A 123 1.12 -13.24 2.06
C GLN A 123 1.42 -14.64 2.63
N ASP A 124 1.86 -15.61 1.85
CA ASP A 124 2.06 -16.99 2.33
C ASP A 124 3.29 -17.17 3.24
N SER A 125 4.24 -16.22 3.17
CA SER A 125 5.46 -16.24 3.99
C SER A 125 5.24 -15.76 5.42
N ILE A 126 4.13 -15.07 5.67
CA ILE A 126 3.83 -14.43 6.97
C ILE A 126 3.10 -15.40 7.92
N PRO A 127 2.09 -16.18 7.50
CA PRO A 127 1.45 -17.23 8.29
C PRO A 127 2.32 -18.47 8.54
N GLY A 128 3.44 -18.63 7.82
CA GLY A 128 4.33 -19.79 7.94
C GLY A 128 3.95 -20.98 7.05
N ASN A 129 3.08 -20.77 6.05
CA ASN A 129 2.72 -21.81 5.07
C ASN A 129 3.88 -22.15 4.11
N TYR A 130 4.87 -21.27 4.03
CA TYR A 130 6.15 -21.45 3.33
C TYR A 130 7.31 -21.14 4.28
N PRO A 131 8.52 -21.68 4.00
CA PRO A 131 9.72 -21.30 4.74
C PRO A 131 9.86 -19.78 4.80
N PRO A 132 9.81 -19.17 6.00
CA PRO A 132 9.76 -17.73 6.12
C PRO A 132 11.10 -17.14 5.69
N ARG A 133 11.07 -16.24 4.70
CA ARG A 133 12.24 -15.42 4.36
C ARG A 133 12.45 -14.37 5.43
N THR A 134 13.68 -14.17 5.88
CA THR A 134 14.03 -13.06 6.78
C THR A 134 13.82 -11.73 6.06
N ASN A 135 12.99 -10.86 6.63
CA ASN A 135 12.77 -9.52 6.12
C ASN A 135 13.84 -8.53 6.58
N ALA A 136 13.87 -7.36 5.94
CA ALA A 136 14.69 -6.25 6.39
C ALA A 136 14.36 -5.83 7.84
N GLY A 137 15.37 -5.35 8.57
CA GLY A 137 15.31 -5.09 10.01
C GLY A 137 14.11 -4.28 10.53
N PRO A 138 13.61 -3.24 9.83
CA PRO A 138 12.42 -2.51 10.30
C PRO A 138 11.08 -3.25 10.11
N ILE A 139 11.08 -4.35 9.35
CA ILE A 139 9.91 -5.18 9.00
C ILE A 139 9.90 -6.47 9.82
N GLU A 140 11.05 -7.15 9.96
CA GLU A 140 11.11 -8.47 10.61
C GLU A 140 10.54 -8.51 12.04
N PRO A 141 10.83 -7.55 12.94
CA PRO A 141 10.26 -7.53 14.29
C PRO A 141 8.73 -7.35 14.32
N LYS A 142 8.12 -6.95 13.19
CA LYS A 142 6.68 -6.72 13.05
C LYS A 142 5.96 -7.87 12.35
N ARG A 143 6.62 -9.00 12.10
CA ARG A 143 6.01 -10.14 11.38
C ARG A 143 4.64 -10.54 11.94
N SER A 144 4.50 -10.66 13.26
CA SER A 144 3.22 -11.01 13.89
C SER A 144 2.14 -9.94 13.74
N GLN A 145 2.52 -8.66 13.73
CA GLN A 145 1.59 -7.56 13.48
C GLN A 145 1.10 -7.59 12.02
N LEU A 146 2.01 -7.83 11.07
CA LEU A 146 1.68 -7.99 9.66
C LEU A 146 0.80 -9.22 9.42
N GLN A 147 1.03 -10.31 10.15
CA GLN A 147 0.18 -11.51 10.10
C GLN A 147 -1.26 -11.24 10.57
N ALA A 148 -1.47 -10.34 11.54
CA ALA A 148 -2.80 -9.99 11.99
C ALA A 148 -3.55 -9.08 10.99
N PHE A 149 -2.83 -8.45 10.05
CA PHE A 149 -3.39 -7.56 9.05
C PHE A 149 -3.71 -8.26 7.72
N ILE A 150 -2.95 -9.31 7.37
CA ILE A 150 -3.04 -10.08 6.13
C ILE A 150 -3.93 -11.32 6.34
#